data_AF-A0A7S0M1D9-F1
#
_entry.id   AF-A0A7S0M1D9-F1
#
_cell.length_a   1.000
_cell.length_b   1.000
_cell.length_c   1.000
_cell.angle_alpha   90.00
_cell.angle_beta   90.00
_cell.angle_gamma   90.00
#
_symmetry.space_group_name_H-M   'P 1'
#
loop_
_entity.id
_entity.type
_entity.pdbx_description
1 polymer ?
#
loop_
_entity_poly.entity_id
_entity_poly.type
_entity_poly.pdbx_seq_one_letter_code
_entity_poly.pdbx_strand_id
1 'polypeptide(L)'
;EDVALRYGHALPADRAAALSAIHPMPTLRAVAQQTGMQLAARDYDLRAAAPFAPEDVVQLVARAKSSLAGQPREALELLDLGRAVFHLGHLPQAYDALRRALGAFQAASGPLNPDAAACHGLLAVICAASQDHAGALSHHQRGLSILERVHGWDHPEVAQAYLGLGRAALSLGRPRRALAYLRRAEALLA
;
A
#
# COMPACT_ATOMS: atom_id res chain seq x y z
N GLU A 1 -3.14 -24.15 -25.07
CA GLU A 1 -2.86 -23.52 -26.38
C GLU A 1 -3.63 -22.20 -26.55
N ASP A 2 -4.92 -22.12 -26.19
CA ASP A 2 -5.76 -20.91 -26.37
C ASP A 2 -5.27 -19.61 -25.70
N VAL A 3 -4.61 -19.69 -24.53
CA VAL A 3 -4.17 -18.49 -23.78
C VAL A 3 -2.98 -17.80 -24.46
N ALA A 4 -2.03 -18.58 -24.99
CA ALA A 4 -0.85 -18.04 -25.67
C ALA A 4 -1.24 -17.31 -26.96
N LEU A 5 -2.24 -17.84 -27.68
CA LEU A 5 -2.74 -17.25 -28.93
C LEU A 5 -3.49 -15.93 -28.70
N ARG A 6 -4.19 -15.79 -27.57
CA ARG A 6 -5.00 -14.60 -27.27
C ARG A 6 -4.26 -13.50 -26.52
N TYR A 7 -3.28 -13.85 -25.69
CA TYR A 7 -2.64 -12.90 -24.76
C TYR A 7 -1.12 -12.80 -24.90
N GLY A 8 -0.51 -13.51 -25.87
CA GLY A 8 0.93 -13.45 -26.12
C GLY A 8 1.81 -13.94 -24.97
N HIS A 9 1.23 -14.63 -24.00
CA HIS A 9 1.92 -15.13 -22.82
C HIS A 9 1.68 -16.63 -22.63
N ALA A 10 2.76 -17.40 -22.55
CA ALA A 10 2.70 -18.83 -22.29
C ALA A 10 2.72 -19.06 -20.78
N LEU A 11 1.69 -19.70 -20.26
CA LEU A 11 1.63 -20.07 -18.85
C LEU A 11 2.68 -21.16 -18.55
N PRO A 12 3.32 -21.14 -17.36
CA PRO A 12 4.29 -22.17 -16.96
C PRO A 12 3.67 -23.57 -17.01
N ALA A 13 4.47 -24.56 -17.43
CA ALA A 13 4.05 -25.95 -17.55
C ALA A 13 3.56 -26.56 -16.21
N ASP A 14 4.19 -26.16 -15.11
CA ASP A 14 3.83 -26.58 -13.74
C ASP A 14 2.71 -25.75 -13.11
N ARG A 15 1.64 -25.53 -13.89
CA ARG A 15 0.51 -24.70 -13.47
C ARG A 15 -0.15 -25.21 -12.18
N ALA A 16 -0.27 -26.52 -12.02
CA ALA A 16 -0.88 -27.14 -10.84
C ALA A 16 -0.04 -26.91 -9.57
N ALA A 17 1.29 -27.02 -9.66
CA ALA A 17 2.19 -26.77 -8.55
C ALA A 17 2.20 -25.28 -8.17
N ALA A 18 2.26 -24.39 -9.17
CA ALA A 18 2.21 -22.94 -8.94
C ALA A 18 0.89 -22.48 -8.31
N LEU A 19 -0.25 -23.04 -8.72
CA LEU A 19 -1.57 -22.72 -8.15
C LEU A 19 -1.75 -23.28 -6.73
N SER A 20 -1.08 -24.39 -6.38
CA SER A 20 -1.19 -25.00 -5.05
C SER A 20 -0.59 -24.15 -3.92
N ALA A 21 0.36 -23.26 -4.24
CA ALA A 21 1.01 -22.34 -3.30
C ALA A 21 0.25 -21.02 -3.12
N ILE A 22 -0.81 -20.79 -3.90
CA ILE A 22 -1.53 -19.51 -3.92
C ILE A 22 -2.69 -19.57 -2.92
N HIS A 23 -2.76 -18.58 -2.03
CA HIS A 23 -3.91 -18.39 -1.16
C HIS A 23 -5.07 -17.78 -1.97
N PRO A 24 -6.16 -18.53 -2.24
CA PRO A 24 -7.13 -18.16 -3.26
C PRO A 24 -7.99 -16.94 -2.84
N MET A 25 -8.26 -16.78 -1.54
CA MET A 25 -9.01 -15.63 -1.03
C MET A 25 -8.25 -14.29 -1.13
N PRO A 26 -6.97 -14.19 -0.69
CA PRO A 26 -6.14 -13.01 -0.94
C PRO A 26 -6.02 -12.65 -2.42
N THR A 27 -5.82 -13.65 -3.29
CA THR A 27 -5.69 -13.42 -4.74
C THR A 27 -6.99 -12.90 -5.36
N LEU A 28 -8.13 -13.53 -5.03
CA LEU A 28 -9.44 -13.06 -5.48
C LEU A 28 -9.69 -11.61 -5.06
N ARG A 29 -9.38 -11.28 -3.81
CA ARG A 29 -9.51 -9.93 -3.27
C ARG A 29 -8.61 -8.93 -4.01
N ALA A 30 -7.35 -9.28 -4.27
CA ALA A 30 -6.44 -8.43 -5.01
C ALA A 30 -6.94 -8.16 -6.43
N VAL A 31 -7.40 -9.20 -7.14
CA VAL A 31 -8.00 -9.07 -8.48
C VAL A 31 -9.23 -8.18 -8.45
N ALA A 32 -10.15 -8.40 -7.50
CA ALA A 32 -11.35 -7.58 -7.32
C ALA A 32 -11.00 -6.09 -7.10
N GLN A 33 -10.02 -5.81 -6.24
CA GLN A 33 -9.56 -4.45 -5.95
C GLN A 33 -8.89 -3.77 -7.14
N GLN A 34 -8.04 -4.48 -7.88
CA GLN A 34 -7.31 -3.94 -9.04
C GLN A 34 -8.24 -3.65 -10.22
N THR A 35 -9.23 -4.51 -10.42
CA THR A 35 -10.20 -4.40 -11.53
C THR A 35 -11.40 -3.52 -11.17
N GLY A 36 -11.61 -3.24 -9.88
CA GLY A 36 -12.79 -2.53 -9.38
C GLY A 36 -14.05 -3.39 -9.39
N MET A 37 -13.92 -4.72 -9.47
CA MET A 37 -15.03 -5.65 -9.36
C MET A 37 -15.45 -5.81 -7.90
N GLN A 38 -16.76 -5.75 -7.64
CA GLN A 38 -17.37 -6.18 -6.38
C GLN A 38 -18.13 -7.47 -6.59
N LEU A 39 -17.81 -8.48 -5.79
CA LEU A 39 -18.45 -9.79 -5.82
C LEU A 39 -19.48 -9.93 -4.71
N ALA A 40 -20.54 -10.69 -4.96
CA ALA A 40 -21.54 -11.03 -3.95
C ALA A 40 -20.89 -11.77 -2.79
N ALA A 41 -21.31 -11.48 -1.55
CA ALA A 41 -20.81 -12.20 -0.37
C ALA A 41 -21.43 -13.61 -0.33
N ARG A 42 -20.66 -14.61 -0.76
CA ARG A 42 -21.05 -16.02 -0.85
C ARG A 42 -19.84 -16.92 -0.53
N ASP A 43 -20.13 -18.14 -0.10
CA ASP A 43 -19.11 -19.18 0.07
C ASP A 43 -18.79 -19.81 -1.29
N TYR A 44 -17.79 -19.26 -1.98
CA TYR A 44 -17.34 -19.76 -3.28
C TYR A 44 -16.42 -20.98 -3.12
N ASP A 45 -16.68 -22.03 -3.89
CA ASP A 45 -15.71 -23.11 -4.07
C ASP A 45 -14.66 -22.72 -5.10
N LEU A 46 -13.59 -22.06 -4.63
CA LEU A 46 -12.50 -21.58 -5.47
C LEU A 46 -11.65 -22.68 -6.13
N ARG A 47 -11.93 -23.96 -5.84
CA ARG A 47 -11.27 -25.11 -6.48
C ARG A 47 -12.08 -25.68 -7.64
N ALA A 48 -13.33 -25.25 -7.81
CA ALA A 48 -14.17 -25.67 -8.93
C ALA A 48 -13.61 -25.17 -10.27
N ALA A 49 -13.98 -25.84 -11.37
CA ALA A 49 -13.56 -25.44 -12.72
C ALA A 49 -14.11 -24.06 -13.14
N ALA A 50 -15.27 -23.69 -12.60
CA ALA A 50 -15.92 -22.40 -12.82
C ALA A 50 -16.50 -21.89 -11.49
N PRO A 51 -15.68 -21.25 -10.64
CA PRO A 51 -16.10 -20.83 -9.29
C PRO A 51 -17.00 -19.60 -9.26
N PHE A 52 -17.13 -18.88 -10.38
CA PHE A 52 -17.90 -17.63 -10.49
C PHE A 52 -18.86 -17.67 -11.67
N ALA A 53 -20.03 -17.07 -11.49
CA ALA A 53 -20.98 -16.76 -12.55
C ALA A 53 -21.04 -15.24 -12.80
N PRO A 54 -21.52 -14.77 -13.96
CA PRO A 54 -21.67 -13.35 -14.25
C PRO A 54 -22.55 -12.61 -13.23
N GLU A 55 -23.55 -13.29 -12.65
CA GLU A 55 -24.45 -12.70 -11.65
C GLU A 55 -23.76 -12.41 -10.31
N ASP A 56 -22.60 -13.04 -10.06
CA ASP A 56 -21.84 -12.80 -8.83
C ASP A 56 -21.16 -11.42 -8.84
N VAL A 57 -21.01 -10.77 -10.02
CA VAL A 57 -20.47 -9.40 -10.12
C VAL A 57 -21.60 -8.41 -9.85
N VAL A 58 -21.69 -7.97 -8.60
CA VAL A 58 -22.74 -7.03 -8.13
C VAL A 58 -22.49 -5.62 -8.64
N GLN A 59 -21.23 -5.22 -8.76
CA GLN A 59 -20.88 -3.88 -9.22
C GLN A 59 -19.51 -3.87 -9.91
N LEU A 60 -19.41 -3.08 -10.98
CA LEU A 60 -18.14 -2.69 -11.57
C LEU A 60 -17.91 -1.21 -11.26
N VAL A 61 -16.95 -0.91 -10.39
CA VAL A 61 -16.49 0.45 -10.16
C VAL A 61 -15.33 0.70 -11.11
N ALA A 62 -15.41 1.76 -11.91
CA ALA A 62 -14.26 2.22 -12.67
C ALA A 62 -13.14 2.60 -11.69
N ARG A 63 -12.19 1.69 -11.48
CA ARG A 63 -10.87 2.06 -11.00
C ARG A 63 -10.29 2.91 -12.12
N ALA A 64 -10.08 4.19 -11.85
CA ALA A 64 -9.20 4.97 -12.70
C ALA A 64 -7.90 4.17 -12.81
N LYS A 65 -7.64 3.56 -13.99
CA LYS A 65 -6.26 3.35 -14.39
C LYS A 65 -5.65 4.71 -14.18
N SER A 66 -4.64 4.82 -13.33
CA SER A 66 -3.82 6.03 -13.25
C SER A 66 -3.39 6.31 -14.67
N SER A 67 -4.16 7.13 -15.37
CA SER A 67 -3.96 7.43 -16.78
C SER A 67 -2.73 8.29 -16.75
N LEU A 68 -1.56 7.66 -16.96
CA LEU A 68 -0.52 8.06 -17.92
C LEU A 68 -0.38 9.57 -18.24
N ALA A 69 -0.61 10.46 -17.29
CA ALA A 69 0.18 11.65 -17.13
C ALA A 69 1.31 11.17 -16.22
N GLY A 70 2.49 10.94 -16.82
CA GLY A 70 3.53 10.05 -16.31
C GLY A 70 3.72 10.13 -14.81
N GLN A 71 3.98 8.97 -14.18
CA GLN A 71 4.57 8.93 -12.83
C GLN A 71 5.55 10.10 -12.74
N PRO A 72 5.36 11.06 -11.82
CA PRO A 72 6.14 12.28 -11.81
C PRO A 72 7.60 11.87 -11.57
N ARG A 73 8.36 11.71 -12.65
CA ARG A 73 9.72 11.15 -12.62
C ARG A 73 10.59 11.98 -11.69
N GLU A 74 10.39 13.29 -11.72
CA GLU A 74 10.99 14.24 -10.78
C GLU A 74 10.62 13.93 -9.31
N ALA A 75 9.37 13.57 -9.00
CA ALA A 75 8.97 13.23 -7.64
C ALA A 75 9.58 11.91 -7.16
N LEU A 76 9.68 10.92 -8.06
CA LEU A 76 10.37 9.65 -7.77
C LEU A 76 11.87 9.90 -7.53
N GLU A 77 12.51 10.67 -8.39
CA GLU A 77 13.92 11.06 -8.23
C GLU A 77 14.14 11.84 -6.91
N LEU A 78 13.22 12.72 -6.52
CA LEU A 78 13.26 13.42 -5.23
C LEU A 78 13.03 12.48 -4.03
N LEU A 79 12.16 11.49 -4.17
CA LEU A 79 11.95 10.46 -3.15
C LEU A 79 13.22 9.61 -2.96
N ASP A 80 13.83 9.17 -4.05
CA ASP A 80 15.06 8.37 -4.01
C ASP A 80 16.23 9.19 -3.47
N LEU A 81 16.36 10.45 -3.87
CA LEU A 81 17.31 11.39 -3.28
C LEU A 81 17.07 11.53 -1.78
N GLY A 82 15.81 11.74 -1.36
CA GLY A 82 15.44 11.82 0.04
C GLY A 82 15.85 10.60 0.86
N ARG A 83 15.65 9.39 0.31
CA ARG A 83 16.11 8.13 0.91
C ARG A 83 17.62 8.06 1.01
N ALA A 84 18.34 8.37 -0.07
CA ALA A 84 19.80 8.32 -0.09
C ALA A 84 20.41 9.29 0.93
N VAL A 85 19.94 10.53 0.95
CA VAL A 85 20.39 11.57 1.89
C VAL A 85 20.03 11.21 3.34
N PHE A 86 18.89 10.57 3.56
CA PHE A 86 18.52 10.05 4.88
C PHE A 86 19.50 8.97 5.36
N HIS A 87 19.89 8.03 4.49
CA HIS A 87 20.88 6.99 4.82
C HIS A 87 22.27 7.56 5.09
N LEU A 88 22.61 8.70 4.50
CA LEU A 88 23.84 9.45 4.81
C LEU A 88 23.77 10.24 6.13
N GLY A 89 22.63 10.26 6.81
CA GLY A 89 22.44 10.95 8.10
C GLY A 89 22.14 12.44 7.98
N HIS A 90 21.98 12.97 6.77
CA HIS A 90 21.72 14.40 6.54
C HIS A 90 20.22 14.72 6.67
N LEU A 91 19.71 14.65 7.91
CA LEU A 91 18.27 14.75 8.20
C LEU A 91 17.57 16.01 7.62
N PRO A 92 18.12 17.23 7.70
CA PRO A 92 17.44 18.42 7.17
C PRO A 92 17.29 18.42 5.64
N GLN A 93 18.32 17.93 4.94
CA GLN A 93 18.30 17.83 3.48
C GLN A 93 17.34 16.73 3.02
N ALA A 94 17.32 15.60 3.72
CA ALA A 94 16.36 14.53 3.47
C ALA A 94 14.91 15.01 3.67
N TYR A 95 14.66 15.79 4.73
CA TYR A 95 13.34 16.34 5.02
C TYR A 95 12.85 17.25 3.88
N ASP A 96 13.69 18.18 3.39
CA ASP A 96 13.29 19.08 2.30
C ASP A 96 13.06 18.32 0.98
N ALA A 97 13.93 17.36 0.63
CA ALA A 97 13.76 16.53 -0.55
C ALA A 97 12.44 15.74 -0.51
N LEU A 98 12.12 15.09 0.62
CA LEU A 98 10.88 14.33 0.78
C LEU A 98 9.63 15.23 0.82
N ARG A 99 9.71 16.42 1.41
CA ARG A 99 8.61 17.40 1.40
C ARG A 99 8.31 17.88 -0.02
N ARG A 100 9.35 18.12 -0.83
CA ARG A 100 9.22 18.47 -2.26
C ARG A 100 8.64 17.31 -3.06
N ALA A 101 9.12 16.08 -2.85
CA ALA A 101 8.57 14.88 -3.47
C ALA A 101 7.07 14.72 -3.17
N LEU A 102 6.66 14.92 -1.91
CA LEU A 102 5.26 14.85 -1.49
C LEU A 102 4.37 15.86 -2.23
N GLY A 103 4.83 17.11 -2.35
CA GLY A 103 4.11 18.15 -3.10
C GLY A 103 3.95 17.78 -4.59
N ALA A 104 5.01 17.24 -5.20
CA ALA A 104 4.98 16.80 -6.58
C ALA A 104 4.04 15.60 -6.81
N PHE A 105 4.03 14.61 -5.90
CA PHE A 105 3.09 13.49 -5.98
C PHE A 105 1.63 13.94 -5.84
N GLN A 106 1.35 14.87 -4.92
CA GLN A 106 0.00 15.41 -4.74
C GLN A 106 -0.48 16.19 -5.96
N ALA A 107 0.41 16.95 -6.61
CA ALA A 107 0.08 17.73 -7.80
C ALA A 107 -0.18 16.84 -9.04
N ALA A 108 0.65 15.80 -9.23
CA ALA A 108 0.58 14.95 -10.43
C ALA A 108 -0.46 13.81 -10.32
N SER A 109 -0.58 13.18 -9.14
CA SER A 109 -1.39 11.96 -8.98
C SER A 109 -2.54 12.13 -7.98
N GLY A 110 -2.67 13.31 -7.38
CA GLY A 110 -3.68 13.60 -6.37
C GLY A 110 -3.32 13.09 -4.97
N PRO A 111 -4.23 13.28 -3.99
CA PRO A 111 -3.94 13.05 -2.57
C PRO A 111 -3.83 11.58 -2.15
N LEU A 112 -4.20 10.62 -3.01
CA LEU A 112 -4.22 9.19 -2.72
C LEU A 112 -3.08 8.42 -3.41
N ASN A 113 -1.94 9.06 -3.65
CA ASN A 113 -0.79 8.41 -4.26
C ASN A 113 -0.05 7.52 -3.23
N PRO A 114 0.17 6.21 -3.50
CA PRO A 114 0.96 5.34 -2.62
C PRO A 114 2.40 5.83 -2.38
N ASP A 115 3.05 6.43 -3.37
CA ASP A 115 4.40 6.99 -3.22
C ASP A 115 4.41 8.19 -2.24
N ALA A 116 3.30 8.95 -2.19
CA ALA A 116 3.14 9.99 -1.18
C ALA A 116 3.01 9.41 0.23
N ALA A 117 2.46 8.20 0.39
CA ALA A 117 2.45 7.50 1.67
C ALA A 117 3.86 7.07 2.09
N ALA A 118 4.69 6.61 1.15
CA ALA A 118 6.11 6.32 1.40
C ALA A 118 6.88 7.56 1.86
N CYS A 119 6.66 8.71 1.21
CA CYS A 119 7.20 10.00 1.66
C CYS A 119 6.79 10.33 3.10
N HIS A 120 5.50 10.16 3.45
CA HIS A 120 5.02 10.36 4.82
C HIS A 120 5.68 9.41 5.82
N GLY A 121 5.90 8.14 5.47
CA GLY A 121 6.61 7.19 6.32
C GLY A 121 8.03 7.63 6.64
N LEU A 122 8.79 8.07 5.63
CA LEU A 122 10.17 8.55 5.81
C LEU A 122 10.23 9.88 6.60
N LEU A 123 9.34 10.82 6.29
CA LEU A 123 9.22 12.08 7.05
C LEU A 123 8.91 11.81 8.52
N ALA A 124 8.07 10.82 8.83
CA ALA A 124 7.77 10.45 10.20
C ALA A 124 9.01 9.92 10.95
N VAL A 125 9.84 9.10 10.28
CA VAL A 125 11.10 8.60 10.84
C VAL A 125 12.09 9.76 11.08
N ILE A 126 12.18 10.70 10.14
CA ILE A 126 13.04 11.89 10.30
C ILE A 126 12.57 12.76 11.47
N CYS A 127 11.27 13.05 11.57
CA CYS A 127 10.70 13.80 12.69
C CYS A 127 11.00 13.11 14.03
N ALA A 128 10.87 11.78 14.11
CA ALA A 128 11.20 11.02 15.30
C ALA A 128 12.69 11.10 15.66
N ALA A 129 13.58 11.06 14.66
CA ALA A 129 15.03 11.26 14.86
C ALA A 129 15.36 12.67 15.36
N SER A 130 14.60 13.68 14.91
CA SER A 130 14.70 15.08 15.37
C SER A 130 13.97 15.36 16.69
N GLN A 131 13.50 14.34 17.42
CA GLN A 131 12.72 14.46 18.66
C GLN A 131 11.35 15.16 18.52
N ASP A 132 10.87 15.39 17.30
CA ASP A 132 9.51 15.86 17.01
C ASP A 132 8.55 14.66 16.91
N HIS A 133 8.21 14.10 18.07
CA HIS A 133 7.32 12.95 18.17
C HIS A 133 5.88 13.28 17.75
N ALA A 134 5.47 14.55 17.85
CA ALA A 134 4.14 15.00 17.43
C ALA A 134 4.03 15.07 15.90
N GLY A 135 5.04 15.63 15.23
CA GLY A 135 5.16 15.60 13.78
C GLY A 135 5.24 14.18 13.22
N ALA A 136 6.02 13.30 13.87
CA ALA A 136 6.11 11.90 13.50
C ALA A 136 4.75 11.19 13.53
N LEU A 137 3.97 11.39 14.59
CA LEU A 137 2.62 10.83 14.70
C LEU A 137 1.70 11.33 13.58
N SER A 138 1.72 12.64 13.31
CA SER A 138 0.91 13.27 12.25
C SER A 138 1.22 12.69 10.87
N HIS A 139 2.51 12.55 10.54
CA HIS A 139 2.94 11.96 9.28
C HIS A 139 2.56 10.49 9.15
N HIS A 140 2.74 9.68 10.20
CA HIS A 140 2.30 8.29 10.19
C HIS A 140 0.78 8.16 10.00
N GLN A 141 -0.03 9.02 10.62
CA GLN A 141 -1.50 8.99 10.45
C GLN A 141 -1.92 9.30 9.01
N ARG A 142 -1.28 10.29 8.38
CA ARG A 142 -1.55 10.64 6.97
C ARG A 142 -1.15 9.50 6.04
N GLY A 143 0.05 8.94 6.22
CA GLY A 143 0.51 7.78 5.45
C GLY A 143 -0.45 6.59 5.57
N LEU A 144 -0.87 6.25 6.79
CA LEU A 144 -1.85 5.17 7.02
C LEU A 144 -3.16 5.42 6.28
N SER A 145 -3.72 6.63 6.35
CA SER A 145 -5.00 6.94 5.71
C SER A 145 -4.97 6.79 4.18
N ILE A 146 -3.80 7.01 3.57
CA ILE A 146 -3.59 6.78 2.14
C ILE A 146 -3.48 5.28 1.88
N LEU A 147 -2.63 4.56 2.63
CA LEU A 147 -2.40 3.13 2.44
C LEU A 147 -3.68 2.31 2.61
N GLU A 148 -4.51 2.62 3.62
CA GLU A 148 -5.80 1.96 3.84
C GLU A 148 -6.75 2.12 2.65
N ARG A 149 -6.73 3.27 1.98
CA ARG A 149 -7.58 3.56 0.81
C ARG A 149 -7.03 2.96 -0.47
N VAL A 150 -5.71 2.92 -0.63
CA VAL A 150 -5.07 2.42 -1.85
C VAL A 150 -5.02 0.89 -1.85
N HIS A 151 -4.48 0.29 -0.78
CA HIS A 151 -4.18 -1.14 -0.70
C HIS A 151 -5.23 -1.94 0.10
N GLY A 152 -6.10 -1.27 0.86
CA GLY A 152 -7.03 -1.93 1.77
C GLY A 152 -6.39 -2.35 3.09
N TRP A 153 -7.21 -2.85 4.01
CA TRP A 153 -6.82 -2.98 5.43
C TRP A 153 -5.86 -4.15 5.73
N ASP A 154 -5.81 -5.15 4.85
CA ASP A 154 -5.03 -6.39 5.06
C ASP A 154 -3.66 -6.36 4.37
N HIS A 155 -3.23 -5.21 3.86
CA HIS A 155 -1.96 -5.09 3.16
C HIS A 155 -0.77 -5.04 4.14
N PRO A 156 0.36 -5.72 3.86
CA PRO A 156 1.53 -5.70 4.74
C PRO A 156 2.06 -4.28 5.02
N GLU A 157 1.97 -3.36 4.05
CA GLU A 157 2.38 -1.95 4.26
C GLU A 157 1.47 -1.22 5.25
N VAL A 158 0.18 -1.56 5.30
CA VAL A 158 -0.75 -1.00 6.30
C VAL A 158 -0.36 -1.48 7.70
N ALA A 159 -0.01 -2.76 7.84
CA ALA A 159 0.49 -3.30 9.11
C ALA A 159 1.78 -2.58 9.56
N GLN A 160 2.73 -2.34 8.63
CA GLN A 160 3.94 -1.58 8.93
C GLN A 160 3.65 -0.13 9.35
N ALA A 161 2.67 0.53 8.72
CA ALA A 161 2.23 1.87 9.12
C ALA A 161 1.64 1.89 10.54
N TYR A 162 0.85 0.87 10.91
CA TYR A 162 0.36 0.69 12.28
C TYR A 162 1.48 0.47 13.30
N LEU A 163 2.54 -0.28 12.96
CA LEU A 163 3.74 -0.40 13.81
C LEU A 163 4.42 0.95 14.03
N GLY A 164 4.54 1.76 12.97
CA GLY A 164 5.08 3.13 13.06
C GLY A 164 4.27 4.03 14.01
N LEU A 165 2.94 3.99 13.90
CA LEU A 165 2.04 4.69 14.83
C LEU A 165 2.18 4.21 16.27
N GLY A 166 2.31 2.89 16.48
CA GLY A 166 2.54 2.31 17.80
C GLY A 166 3.81 2.88 18.44
N ARG A 167 4.92 2.90 17.70
CA ARG A 167 6.20 3.47 18.15
C ARG A 167 6.09 4.95 18.46
N ALA A 168 5.52 5.75 17.55
CA ALA A 168 5.34 7.19 17.77
C ALA A 168 4.44 7.50 18.99
N ALA A 169 3.38 6.71 19.20
CA ALA A 169 2.51 6.85 20.35
C ALA A 169 3.19 6.50 21.68
N LEU A 170 4.12 5.53 21.70
CA LEU A 170 4.96 5.24 22.87
C LEU A 170 5.87 6.42 23.20
N SER A 171 6.55 7.00 22.21
CA SER A 171 7.42 8.16 22.40
C SER A 171 6.68 9.39 22.97
N LEU A 172 5.38 9.52 22.68
CA LEU A 172 4.51 10.56 23.23
C LEU A 172 3.91 10.24 24.61
N GLY A 173 4.31 9.12 25.24
CA GLY A 173 3.76 8.70 26.53
C GLY A 173 2.29 8.28 26.48
N ARG A 174 1.81 7.76 25.34
CA ARG A 174 0.42 7.32 25.13
C ARG A 174 0.32 5.79 24.99
N PRO A 175 0.62 5.01 26.05
CA PRO A 175 0.76 3.56 25.96
C PRO A 175 -0.55 2.84 25.57
N ARG A 176 -1.71 3.35 26.01
CA ARG A 176 -3.02 2.75 25.65
C ARG A 176 -3.27 2.81 24.14
N ARG A 177 -2.95 3.93 23.48
CA ARG A 177 -3.09 4.07 22.03
C ARG A 177 -2.06 3.25 21.27
N ALA A 178 -0.81 3.25 21.76
CA ALA A 178 0.24 2.43 21.19
C ALA A 178 -0.13 0.94 21.17
N LEU A 179 -0.63 0.42 22.30
CA LEU A 179 -1.06 -0.98 22.40
C LEU A 179 -2.18 -1.31 21.40
N ALA A 180 -3.14 -0.41 21.22
CA ALA A 180 -4.19 -0.60 20.23
C ALA A 180 -3.63 -0.69 18.79
N TYR A 181 -2.69 0.18 18.42
CA TYR A 181 -2.05 0.14 17.11
C TYR A 181 -1.19 -1.11 16.90
N LEU A 182 -0.41 -1.51 17.91
CA LEU A 182 0.46 -2.69 17.83
C LEU A 182 -0.36 -3.99 17.72
N ARG A 183 -1.44 -4.14 18.48
CA ARG A 183 -2.37 -5.28 18.35
C ARG A 183 -3.02 -5.34 16.97
N ARG A 184 -3.34 -4.17 16.39
CA ARG A 184 -3.89 -4.12 15.04
C ARG A 184 -2.84 -4.57 14.02
N ALA A 185 -1.60 -4.12 14.14
CA ALA A 185 -0.52 -4.57 13.26
C ALA A 185 -0.27 -6.09 13.38
N GLU A 186 -0.23 -6.62 14.60
CA GLU A 186 -0.05 -8.05 14.85
C GLU A 186 -1.15 -8.89 14.19
N ALA A 187 -2.41 -8.48 14.34
CA ALA A 187 -3.54 -9.15 13.71
C ALA A 187 -3.52 -9.12 12.17
N LEU A 188 -2.79 -8.18 11.56
CA LEU A 188 -2.64 -8.07 10.11
C LEU A 188 -1.40 -8.81 9.57
N LEU A 189 -0.46 -9.19 10.46
CA LEU A 189 0.77 -9.91 10.12
C LEU A 189 0.69 -11.41 10.44
N ALA A 190 -0.30 -11.82 11.24
CA ALA A 190 -0.61 -13.20 11.58
C ALA A 190 -1.39 -13.91 10.46
#